data_AF-A0A2V5WP98-F1
#
_entry.id   AF-A0A2V5WP98-F1
#
_cell.length_a   1.000
_cell.length_b   1.000
_cell.length_c   1.000
_cell.angle_alpha   90.00
_cell.angle_beta   90.00
_cell.angle_gamma   90.00
#
_symmetry.space_group_name_H-M   'P 1'
#
loop_
_entity.id
_entity.type
_entity.pdbx_description
1 polymer ?
#
loop_
_entity_poly.entity_id
_entity_poly.type
_entity_poly.pdbx_seq_one_letter_code
_entity_poly.pdbx_strand_id
1 'polypeptide(L)'
;MTRRRPNERGGRTLVADKTSYHLKGILLGACNCDWGCPCNFEVAPSYGFCEGGYVWHVQKGRCDGVSLAGLIFGWFGHAPGPIHLGNITSLLCVDERANDRQRKALEKLVVKTPEAVPYGIFMSLTSNFLGVCHARVEAKFDGVRSRVRFDGLYEVELTPMKNPVTGEEEPATLMKPKGFTSKQQELCTTAKMRLSGQGLAYEHPGKYGEYSPFEYKSA
;
A
#
# COMPACT_ATOMS: atom_id res chain seq x y z
N MET A 1 51.52 -12.78 45.22
CA MET A 1 50.89 -11.80 44.30
C MET A 1 50.17 -12.56 43.18
N THR A 2 48.88 -12.86 43.36
CA THR A 2 48.07 -13.54 42.34
C THR A 2 46.91 -12.62 41.97
N ARG A 3 47.03 -11.93 40.82
CA ARG A 3 46.00 -11.06 40.27
C ARG A 3 44.81 -11.91 39.80
N ARG A 4 43.64 -11.75 40.43
CA ARG A 4 42.35 -12.23 39.92
C ARG A 4 41.94 -11.35 38.73
N ARG A 5 41.54 -11.97 37.61
CA ARG A 5 40.91 -11.29 36.47
C ARG A 5 39.45 -10.94 36.80
N PRO A 6 38.92 -9.78 36.37
CA PRO A 6 37.50 -9.47 36.51
C PRO A 6 36.66 -10.28 35.50
N ASN A 7 35.48 -10.65 35.95
CA ASN A 7 34.46 -11.40 35.22
C ASN A 7 33.76 -10.47 34.21
N GLU A 8 33.97 -10.69 32.91
CA GLU A 8 33.24 -9.99 31.84
C GLU A 8 31.82 -10.56 31.74
N ARG A 9 30.84 -9.81 32.26
CA ARG A 9 29.42 -10.09 32.00
C ARG A 9 29.11 -9.66 30.57
N GLY A 10 29.04 -10.63 29.66
CA GLY A 10 28.51 -10.44 28.31
C GLY A 10 27.08 -9.91 28.39
N GLY A 11 26.90 -8.63 28.04
CA GLY A 11 25.60 -8.06 27.75
C GLY A 11 25.02 -8.76 26.52
N ARG A 12 23.93 -9.49 26.69
CA ARG A 12 23.09 -9.90 25.57
C ARG A 12 22.52 -8.63 24.95
N THR A 13 23.11 -8.19 23.85
CA THR A 13 22.43 -7.31 22.90
C THR A 13 21.12 -7.99 22.54
N LEU A 14 19.99 -7.40 22.96
CA LEU A 14 18.67 -7.77 22.46
C LEU A 14 18.68 -7.49 20.96
N VAL A 15 18.94 -8.53 20.16
CA VAL A 15 18.61 -8.50 18.75
C VAL A 15 17.10 -8.34 18.71
N ALA A 16 16.61 -7.20 18.21
CA ALA A 16 15.18 -7.05 17.97
C ALA A 16 14.74 -8.21 17.07
N ASP A 17 13.76 -9.00 17.51
CA ASP A 17 13.22 -10.09 16.70
C ASP A 17 12.69 -9.50 15.39
N LYS A 18 13.28 -9.95 14.28
CA LYS A 18 12.89 -9.57 12.92
C LYS A 18 11.42 -9.94 12.70
N THR A 19 10.60 -8.99 12.25
CA THR A 19 9.17 -9.24 11.98
C THR A 19 9.02 -10.34 10.92
N SER A 20 8.33 -11.42 11.28
CA SER A 20 8.07 -12.53 10.35
C SER A 20 6.71 -12.31 9.69
N TYR A 21 6.68 -12.27 8.36
CA TYR A 21 5.43 -12.10 7.63
C TYR A 21 5.45 -12.81 6.27
N HIS A 22 4.26 -13.25 5.85
CA HIS A 22 4.02 -13.71 4.49
C HIS A 22 2.57 -13.42 4.13
N LEU A 23 2.34 -12.55 3.15
CA LEU A 23 1.03 -12.13 2.69
C LEU A 23 0.91 -12.38 1.19
N LYS A 24 -0.24 -12.89 0.76
CA LYS A 24 -0.63 -13.02 -0.65
C LYS A 24 -2.06 -12.52 -0.84
N GLY A 25 -2.31 -11.90 -1.98
CA GLY A 25 -3.66 -11.50 -2.33
C GLY A 25 -3.71 -10.57 -3.53
N ILE A 26 -4.66 -9.65 -3.49
CA ILE A 26 -4.91 -8.66 -4.54
C ILE A 26 -4.60 -7.28 -4.02
N LEU A 27 -3.99 -6.45 -4.86
CA LEU A 27 -3.86 -5.03 -4.62
C LEU A 27 -4.59 -4.25 -5.73
N LEU A 28 -5.19 -3.13 -5.35
CA LEU A 28 -5.62 -2.09 -6.28
C LEU A 28 -4.74 -0.87 -6.03
N GLY A 29 -4.20 -0.29 -7.10
CA GLY A 29 -3.52 1.01 -7.06
C GLY A 29 -4.33 2.03 -7.84
N ALA A 30 -4.38 3.27 -7.37
CA ALA A 30 -5.00 4.36 -8.11
C ALA A 30 -4.35 5.70 -7.74
N CYS A 31 -4.16 6.58 -8.73
CA CYS A 31 -3.63 7.91 -8.50
C CYS A 31 -4.10 8.91 -9.57
N ASN A 32 -3.77 10.18 -9.35
CA ASN A 32 -4.06 11.29 -10.26
C ASN A 32 -3.37 11.24 -11.63
N CYS A 33 -2.38 10.37 -11.83
CA CYS A 33 -1.60 10.32 -13.07
C CYS A 33 -2.41 9.82 -14.27
N ASP A 34 -1.91 10.10 -15.47
CA ASP A 34 -2.37 9.41 -16.67
C ASP A 34 -1.94 7.94 -16.66
N TRP A 35 -2.47 7.17 -17.60
CA TRP A 35 -2.29 5.72 -17.65
C TRP A 35 -0.81 5.30 -17.60
N GLY A 36 -0.53 4.18 -16.94
CA GLY A 36 0.82 3.67 -16.70
C GLY A 36 1.48 4.14 -15.40
N CYS A 37 1.09 5.30 -14.84
CA CYS A 37 1.67 5.90 -13.62
C CYS A 37 3.22 5.95 -13.67
N PRO A 38 3.81 7.07 -14.11
CA PRO A 38 5.27 7.18 -14.30
C PRO A 38 6.11 6.83 -13.07
N CYS A 39 5.57 6.97 -11.86
CA CYS A 39 6.25 6.62 -10.62
C CYS A 39 6.56 5.11 -10.51
N ASN A 40 5.85 4.24 -11.25
CA ASN A 40 6.23 2.84 -11.40
C ASN A 40 7.61 2.66 -12.05
N PHE A 41 8.14 3.68 -12.70
CA PHE A 41 9.44 3.70 -13.39
C PHE A 41 10.38 4.74 -12.79
N GLU A 42 10.10 5.15 -11.55
CA GLU A 42 10.90 6.12 -10.81
C GLU A 42 10.93 7.51 -11.50
N VAL A 43 10.00 7.77 -12.42
CA VAL A 43 9.80 9.05 -13.11
C VAL A 43 8.79 9.92 -12.36
N ALA A 44 8.89 11.25 -12.54
CA ALA A 44 7.98 12.22 -11.95
C ALA A 44 6.51 11.97 -12.35
N PRO A 45 5.54 12.22 -11.45
CA PRO A 45 4.12 12.05 -11.73
C PRO A 45 3.67 12.98 -12.86
N SER A 46 2.64 12.58 -13.61
CA SER A 46 2.15 13.30 -14.81
C SER A 46 1.87 14.78 -14.56
N TYR A 47 1.41 15.12 -13.35
CA TYR A 47 0.97 16.47 -12.98
C TYR A 47 1.89 17.16 -11.98
N GLY A 48 3.11 16.65 -11.78
CA GLY A 48 4.10 17.25 -10.88
C GLY A 48 3.91 16.92 -9.39
N PHE A 49 2.74 16.43 -8.98
CA PHE A 49 2.44 15.93 -7.63
C PHE A 49 1.71 14.58 -7.71
N CYS A 50 1.67 13.84 -6.61
CA CYS A 50 0.92 12.59 -6.52
C CYS A 50 -0.15 12.63 -5.45
N GLU A 51 -1.37 12.28 -5.84
CA GLU A 51 -2.48 11.96 -4.94
C GLU A 51 -3.00 10.59 -5.31
N GLY A 52 -2.97 9.67 -4.34
CA GLY A 52 -3.26 8.29 -4.63
C GLY A 52 -3.03 7.37 -3.45
N GLY A 53 -3.12 6.09 -3.74
CA GLY A 53 -2.93 5.06 -2.74
C GLY A 53 -3.04 3.66 -3.29
N TYR A 54 -2.89 2.74 -2.37
CA TYR A 54 -2.99 1.31 -2.61
C TYR A 54 -3.95 0.70 -1.60
N VAL A 55 -4.78 -0.22 -2.08
CA VAL A 55 -5.68 -1.03 -1.26
C VAL A 55 -5.28 -2.48 -1.40
N TRP A 56 -5.00 -3.14 -0.29
CA TRP A 56 -4.66 -4.56 -0.26
C TRP A 56 -5.82 -5.36 0.31
N HIS A 57 -6.16 -6.43 -0.38
CA HIS A 57 -6.96 -7.53 0.16
C HIS A 57 -6.06 -8.73 0.39
N VAL A 58 -5.85 -9.05 1.67
CA VAL A 58 -5.05 -10.20 2.08
C VAL A 58 -5.89 -11.46 1.96
N GLN A 59 -5.74 -12.21 0.87
CA GLN A 59 -6.45 -13.48 0.71
C GLN A 59 -5.88 -14.56 1.62
N LYS A 60 -4.55 -14.58 1.79
CA LYS A 60 -3.83 -15.51 2.68
C LYS A 60 -2.66 -14.77 3.31
N GLY A 61 -2.41 -15.01 4.59
CA GLY A 61 -1.17 -14.56 5.19
C GLY A 61 -1.22 -14.28 6.69
N ARG A 62 -0.02 -14.08 7.25
CA ARG A 62 0.21 -13.84 8.68
C ARG A 62 1.33 -12.83 8.90
N CYS A 63 1.29 -12.18 10.06
CA CYS A 63 2.40 -11.41 10.63
C CYS A 63 2.60 -11.86 12.08
N ASP A 64 3.81 -12.29 12.44
CA ASP A 64 4.17 -12.83 13.76
C ASP A 64 3.14 -13.85 14.29
N GLY A 65 2.72 -14.77 13.42
CA GLY A 65 1.73 -15.80 13.72
C GLY A 65 0.26 -15.34 13.71
N VAL A 66 -0.02 -14.04 13.74
CA VAL A 66 -1.39 -13.49 13.65
C VAL A 66 -1.90 -13.57 12.22
N SER A 67 -3.06 -14.22 12.03
CA SER A 67 -3.72 -14.28 10.71
C SER A 67 -4.28 -12.93 10.29
N LEU A 68 -3.91 -12.51 9.09
CA LEU A 68 -4.44 -11.31 8.44
C LEU A 68 -5.34 -11.64 7.24
N ALA A 69 -5.59 -12.93 6.98
CA ALA A 69 -6.45 -13.38 5.89
C ALA A 69 -7.87 -12.81 6.01
N GLY A 70 -8.43 -12.38 4.88
CA GLY A 70 -9.75 -11.77 4.73
C GLY A 70 -9.78 -10.27 5.02
N LEU A 71 -8.72 -9.68 5.58
CA LEU A 71 -8.68 -8.26 5.87
C LEU A 71 -8.34 -7.43 4.63
N ILE A 72 -8.94 -6.24 4.60
CA ILE A 72 -8.65 -5.20 3.63
C ILE A 72 -8.06 -4.00 4.38
N PHE A 73 -7.04 -3.38 3.81
CA PHE A 73 -6.50 -2.12 4.33
C PHE A 73 -5.97 -1.26 3.18
N GLY A 74 -5.98 0.05 3.39
CA GLY A 74 -5.56 1.04 2.40
C GLY A 74 -4.49 1.97 2.96
N TRP A 75 -3.46 2.24 2.16
CA TRP A 75 -2.52 3.33 2.39
C TRP A 75 -2.81 4.42 1.37
N PHE A 76 -3.02 5.64 1.85
CA PHE A 76 -3.36 6.79 1.03
C PHE A 76 -2.40 7.93 1.31
N GLY A 77 -2.04 8.69 0.28
CA GLY A 77 -1.13 9.81 0.47
C GLY A 77 -1.28 10.93 -0.53
N HIS A 78 -0.67 12.04 -0.14
CA HIS A 78 -0.37 13.20 -0.98
C HIS A 78 1.14 13.44 -0.93
N ALA A 79 1.76 13.56 -2.10
CA ALA A 79 3.15 13.98 -2.26
C ALA A 79 3.18 15.25 -3.13
N PRO A 80 3.85 16.33 -2.70
CA PRO A 80 3.92 17.57 -3.47
C PRO A 80 4.83 17.48 -4.71
N GLY A 81 5.42 16.31 -4.95
CA GLY A 81 6.44 16.05 -5.95
C GLY A 81 6.55 14.56 -6.29
N PRO A 82 7.62 14.14 -6.99
CA PRO A 82 7.95 12.73 -7.16
C PRO A 82 7.99 11.98 -5.83
N ILE A 83 7.26 10.86 -5.74
CA ILE A 83 7.11 10.07 -4.50
C ILE A 83 8.46 9.70 -3.88
N HIS A 84 9.45 9.35 -4.70
CA HIS A 84 10.78 8.92 -4.23
C HIS A 84 11.60 10.05 -3.56
N LEU A 85 11.17 11.31 -3.68
CA LEU A 85 11.76 12.45 -2.97
C LEU A 85 11.13 12.67 -1.58
N GLY A 86 10.12 11.88 -1.21
CA GLY A 86 9.47 11.94 0.09
C GLY A 86 8.50 13.10 0.23
N ASN A 87 8.46 13.70 1.43
CA ASN A 87 7.50 14.74 1.82
C ASN A 87 6.03 14.29 1.73
N ILE A 88 5.79 12.99 1.93
CA ILE A 88 4.45 12.43 1.82
C ILE A 88 3.67 12.71 3.11
N THR A 89 2.45 13.23 2.95
CA THR A 89 1.41 13.13 3.98
C THR A 89 0.62 11.85 3.74
N SER A 90 0.57 10.93 4.71
CA SER A 90 -0.08 9.63 4.52
C SER A 90 -1.01 9.21 5.65
N LEU A 91 -1.94 8.32 5.32
CA LEU A 91 -2.95 7.73 6.19
C LEU A 91 -3.02 6.22 5.96
N LEU A 92 -3.13 5.46 7.04
CA LEU A 92 -3.48 4.04 6.98
C LEU A 92 -4.94 3.87 7.41
N CYS A 93 -5.74 3.19 6.59
CA CYS A 93 -7.10 2.78 6.94
C CYS A 93 -7.19 1.26 6.98
N VAL A 94 -7.71 0.70 8.07
CA VAL A 94 -7.87 -0.73 8.27
C VAL A 94 -9.35 -1.07 8.36
N ASP A 95 -9.75 -2.19 7.76
CA ASP A 95 -11.09 -2.74 7.91
C ASP A 95 -11.47 -2.92 9.39
N GLU A 96 -12.61 -2.35 9.80
CA GLU A 96 -13.08 -2.38 11.18
C GLU A 96 -13.30 -3.79 11.72
N ARG A 97 -13.49 -4.79 10.84
CA ARG A 97 -13.62 -6.22 11.19
C ARG A 97 -12.34 -6.79 11.79
N ALA A 98 -11.19 -6.13 11.63
CA ALA A 98 -9.94 -6.52 12.27
C ALA A 98 -10.09 -6.46 13.80
N ASN A 99 -9.78 -7.55 14.49
CA ASN A 99 -9.68 -7.54 15.95
C ASN A 99 -8.39 -6.88 16.45
N ASP A 100 -8.27 -6.65 17.75
CA ASP A 100 -7.12 -5.95 18.35
C ASP A 100 -5.76 -6.56 18.01
N ARG A 101 -5.67 -7.89 17.94
CA ARG A 101 -4.41 -8.58 17.57
C ARG A 101 -4.07 -8.31 16.12
N GLN A 102 -5.06 -8.32 15.24
CA GLN A 102 -4.88 -8.04 13.81
C GLN A 102 -4.53 -6.58 13.54
N ARG A 103 -5.20 -5.64 14.22
CA ARG A 103 -4.89 -4.21 14.14
C ARG A 103 -3.45 -3.92 14.54
N LYS A 104 -3.01 -4.46 15.68
CA LYS A 104 -1.61 -4.34 16.15
C LYS A 104 -0.62 -4.98 15.18
N ALA A 105 -0.96 -6.13 14.61
CA ALA A 105 -0.10 -6.80 13.63
C ALA A 105 0.02 -6.02 12.31
N LEU A 106 -1.09 -5.45 11.80
CA LEU A 106 -1.08 -4.60 10.60
C LEU A 106 -0.32 -3.30 10.84
N GLU A 107 -0.57 -2.61 11.96
CA GLU A 107 0.16 -1.39 12.30
C GLU A 107 1.66 -1.68 12.46
N LYS A 108 2.03 -2.79 13.14
CA LYS A 108 3.43 -3.20 13.24
C LYS A 108 4.04 -3.43 11.85
N LEU A 109 3.37 -4.21 11.01
CA LEU A 109 3.86 -4.57 9.68
C LEU A 109 4.00 -3.35 8.76
N VAL A 110 2.97 -2.50 8.71
CA VAL A 110 2.90 -1.38 7.76
C VAL A 110 3.71 -0.20 8.25
N VAL A 111 3.59 0.17 9.53
CA VAL A 111 4.11 1.44 10.08
C VAL A 111 5.47 1.24 10.77
N LYS A 112 5.68 0.10 11.45
CA LYS A 112 6.81 -0.09 12.37
C LYS A 112 7.89 -1.05 11.86
N THR A 113 7.77 -1.57 10.65
CA THR A 113 8.72 -2.53 10.05
C THR A 113 9.32 -1.95 8.76
N PRO A 114 10.41 -1.16 8.84
CA PRO A 114 11.01 -0.49 7.67
C PRO A 114 11.47 -1.44 6.56
N GLU A 115 11.82 -2.69 6.90
CA GLU A 115 12.23 -3.73 5.96
C GLU A 115 11.05 -4.43 5.26
N ALA A 116 9.80 -4.14 5.66
CA ALA A 116 8.61 -4.75 5.07
C ALA A 116 8.21 -4.08 3.76
N VAL A 117 8.77 -4.52 2.64
CA VAL A 117 8.46 -3.99 1.31
C VAL A 117 7.06 -4.44 0.84
N PRO A 118 6.19 -3.54 0.33
CA PRO A 118 6.45 -2.14 -0.03
C PRO A 118 6.23 -1.13 1.12
N TYR A 119 5.60 -1.55 2.22
CA TYR A 119 5.12 -0.65 3.28
C TYR A 119 6.21 0.21 3.90
N GLY A 120 7.33 -0.41 4.27
CA GLY A 120 8.47 0.30 4.85
C GLY A 120 9.06 1.36 3.93
N ILE A 121 9.01 1.16 2.60
CA ILE A 121 9.41 2.18 1.62
C ILE A 121 8.47 3.38 1.70
N PHE A 122 7.14 3.16 1.61
CA PHE A 122 6.17 4.26 1.69
C PHE A 122 6.24 5.01 3.01
N MET A 123 6.45 4.30 4.12
CA MET A 123 6.59 4.92 5.43
C MET A 123 7.91 5.65 5.59
N SER A 124 9.01 5.17 5.01
CA SER A 124 10.29 5.90 5.02
C SER A 124 10.24 7.23 4.26
N LEU A 125 9.34 7.34 3.28
CA LEU A 125 9.10 8.54 2.48
C LEU A 125 8.03 9.47 3.09
N THR A 126 7.34 9.03 4.14
CA THR A 126 6.31 9.80 4.84
C THR A 126 6.94 10.76 5.84
N SER A 127 6.73 12.06 5.64
CA SER A 127 7.12 13.11 6.59
C SER A 127 6.00 13.46 7.57
N ASN A 128 4.74 13.25 7.18
CA ASN A 128 3.57 13.52 8.01
C ASN A 128 2.61 12.33 7.99
N PHE A 129 2.65 11.51 9.04
CA PHE A 129 1.74 10.38 9.19
C PHE A 129 0.51 10.79 10.01
N LEU A 130 -0.66 10.79 9.38
CA LEU A 130 -1.94 11.20 9.97
C LEU A 130 -2.51 10.16 10.95
N GLY A 131 -1.91 8.97 10.99
CA GLY A 131 -2.27 7.90 11.90
C GLY A 131 -3.01 6.75 11.23
N VAL A 132 -3.64 5.93 12.06
CA VAL A 132 -4.41 4.75 11.65
C VAL A 132 -5.88 5.00 11.95
N CYS A 133 -6.71 4.93 10.92
CA CYS A 133 -8.17 4.95 11.06
C CYS A 133 -8.75 3.57 10.76
N HIS A 134 -10.00 3.38 11.18
CA HIS A 134 -10.75 2.16 10.92
C HIS A 134 -12.09 2.51 10.30
N ALA A 135 -12.51 1.75 9.29
CA ALA A 135 -13.79 1.95 8.63
C ALA A 135 -14.37 0.62 8.17
N ARG A 136 -15.69 0.57 8.04
CA ARG A 136 -16.37 -0.50 7.33
C ARG A 136 -15.90 -0.53 5.88
N VAL A 137 -15.54 -1.73 5.41
CA VAL A 137 -15.09 -1.93 4.04
C VAL A 137 -16.09 -2.77 3.25
N GLU A 138 -16.49 -2.23 2.11
CA GLU A 138 -17.25 -2.95 1.09
C GLU A 138 -16.39 -3.10 -0.16
N ALA A 139 -16.23 -4.33 -0.64
CA ALA A 139 -15.35 -4.61 -1.77
C ALA A 139 -15.94 -5.69 -2.68
N LYS A 140 -15.74 -5.52 -3.99
CA LYS A 140 -15.92 -6.57 -4.99
C LYS A 140 -14.66 -6.59 -5.85
N PHE A 141 -13.93 -7.71 -5.84
CA PHE A 141 -12.76 -7.91 -6.69
C PHE A 141 -13.19 -8.66 -7.95
N ASP A 142 -12.95 -8.03 -9.11
CA ASP A 142 -13.40 -8.47 -10.44
C ASP A 142 -12.45 -7.90 -11.50
N GLY A 143 -11.15 -8.19 -11.35
CA GLY A 143 -10.09 -7.66 -12.22
C GLY A 143 -10.10 -6.13 -12.32
N VAL A 144 -9.96 -5.61 -13.54
CA VAL A 144 -10.06 -4.18 -13.87
C VAL A 144 -11.46 -3.55 -13.66
N ARG A 145 -12.45 -4.31 -13.16
CA ARG A 145 -13.78 -3.82 -12.74
C ARG A 145 -14.00 -3.94 -11.23
N SER A 146 -12.91 -4.03 -10.47
CA SER A 146 -12.95 -4.09 -9.02
C SER A 146 -13.40 -2.76 -8.40
N ARG A 147 -14.07 -2.83 -7.25
CA ARG A 147 -14.42 -1.65 -6.45
C ARG A 147 -14.16 -1.89 -4.97
N VAL A 148 -13.74 -0.84 -4.27
CA VAL A 148 -13.58 -0.83 -2.82
C VAL A 148 -14.07 0.50 -2.24
N ARG A 149 -14.81 0.43 -1.14
CA ARG A 149 -15.30 1.58 -0.37
C ARG A 149 -14.94 1.41 1.10
N PHE A 150 -14.23 2.38 1.65
CA PHE A 150 -14.06 2.59 3.09
C PHE A 150 -15.07 3.67 3.50
N ASP A 151 -16.06 3.28 4.30
CA ASP A 151 -17.19 4.15 4.64
C ASP A 151 -16.72 5.51 5.20
N GLY A 152 -17.23 6.58 4.58
CA GLY A 152 -16.94 7.96 4.98
C GLY A 152 -15.51 8.45 4.71
N LEU A 153 -14.68 7.68 4.00
CA LEU A 153 -13.28 8.04 3.76
C LEU A 153 -12.83 7.93 2.30
N TYR A 154 -12.92 6.74 1.71
CA TYR A 154 -12.32 6.45 0.41
C TYR A 154 -13.23 5.57 -0.45
N GLU A 155 -13.33 5.88 -1.73
CA GLU A 155 -14.01 5.05 -2.73
C GLU A 155 -13.14 4.96 -3.98
N VAL A 156 -12.97 3.74 -4.49
CA VAL A 156 -12.37 3.48 -5.80
C VAL A 156 -13.22 2.48 -6.57
N GLU A 157 -13.46 2.78 -7.83
CA GLU A 157 -14.11 1.90 -8.78
C GLU A 157 -13.24 1.87 -10.03
N LEU A 158 -12.66 0.71 -10.34
CA LEU A 158 -11.85 0.51 -11.53
C LEU A 158 -12.74 0.28 -12.75
N THR A 159 -12.26 0.70 -13.92
CA THR A 159 -12.87 0.43 -15.21
C THR A 159 -11.78 0.25 -16.28
N PRO A 160 -12.01 -0.57 -17.33
CA PRO A 160 -11.03 -0.75 -18.40
C PRO A 160 -10.54 0.57 -18.97
N MET A 161 -9.25 0.60 -19.29
CA MET A 161 -8.68 1.66 -20.11
C MET A 161 -9.33 1.64 -21.49
N LYS A 162 -9.47 2.81 -22.12
CA LYS A 162 -10.05 2.94 -23.45
C LYS A 162 -9.05 3.56 -24.39
N ASN A 163 -9.06 3.13 -25.65
CA ASN A 163 -8.32 3.81 -26.69
C ASN A 163 -8.89 5.24 -26.87
N PRO A 164 -8.07 6.31 -26.82
CA PRO A 164 -8.57 7.68 -26.87
C PRO A 164 -9.09 8.09 -28.25
N VAL A 165 -8.77 7.32 -29.31
CA VAL A 165 -9.21 7.59 -30.68
C VAL A 165 -10.50 6.82 -31.01
N THR A 166 -10.55 5.52 -30.70
CA THR A 166 -11.70 4.67 -31.06
C THR A 166 -12.76 4.56 -29.96
N GLY A 167 -12.38 4.81 -28.69
CA GLY A 167 -13.24 4.63 -27.53
C GLY A 167 -13.43 3.17 -27.09
N GLU A 168 -12.82 2.22 -27.79
CA GLU A 168 -12.85 0.79 -27.48
C GLU A 168 -12.01 0.47 -26.23
N GLU A 169 -12.31 -0.64 -25.55
CA GLU A 169 -11.49 -1.10 -24.43
C GLU A 169 -10.10 -1.51 -24.92
N GLU A 170 -9.06 -1.04 -24.23
CA GLU A 170 -7.66 -1.24 -24.58
C GLU A 170 -6.96 -1.92 -23.39
N PRO A 171 -7.03 -3.25 -23.25
CA PRO A 171 -6.39 -3.96 -22.15
C PRO A 171 -4.87 -3.89 -22.28
N ALA A 172 -4.19 -3.59 -21.17
CA ALA A 172 -2.73 -3.58 -21.12
C ALA A 172 -2.22 -4.21 -19.82
N THR A 173 -1.11 -4.95 -19.93
CA THR A 173 -0.45 -5.58 -18.78
C THR A 173 0.99 -5.11 -18.69
N LEU A 174 1.39 -4.59 -17.55
CA LEU A 174 2.77 -4.28 -17.22
C LEU A 174 3.40 -5.46 -16.49
N MET A 175 4.43 -6.05 -17.08
CA MET A 175 5.30 -7.05 -16.42
C MET A 175 6.54 -6.35 -15.88
N LYS A 176 6.65 -6.26 -14.55
CA LYS A 176 7.81 -5.65 -13.87
C LYS A 176 8.43 -6.65 -12.86
N PRO A 177 9.27 -7.61 -13.29
CA PRO A 177 9.85 -8.62 -12.39
C PRO A 177 10.63 -8.05 -11.18
N LYS A 178 11.08 -6.79 -11.27
CA LYS A 178 11.75 -6.07 -10.18
C LYS A 178 10.84 -5.07 -9.44
N GLY A 179 9.55 -4.98 -9.78
CA GLY A 179 8.59 -4.09 -9.12
C GLY A 179 8.43 -4.42 -7.64
N PHE A 180 8.26 -3.38 -6.81
CA PHE A 180 8.25 -3.52 -5.35
C PHE A 180 6.83 -3.61 -4.78
N THR A 181 5.82 -3.08 -5.48
CA THR A 181 4.38 -3.26 -5.18
C THR A 181 3.82 -4.51 -5.86
N SER A 182 4.12 -4.74 -7.14
CA SER A 182 3.80 -5.99 -7.82
C SER A 182 4.80 -6.31 -8.91
N LYS A 183 4.71 -7.56 -9.39
CA LYS A 183 5.48 -8.07 -10.53
C LYS A 183 4.68 -8.06 -11.83
N GLN A 184 3.35 -7.93 -11.74
CA GLN A 184 2.42 -7.91 -12.85
C GLN A 184 1.23 -7.02 -12.52
N GLN A 185 0.90 -6.09 -13.42
CA GLN A 185 -0.16 -5.10 -13.22
C GLN A 185 -1.07 -5.06 -14.44
N GLU A 186 -2.35 -5.34 -14.25
CA GLU A 186 -3.39 -5.05 -15.24
C GLU A 186 -3.69 -3.56 -15.16
N LEU A 187 -3.32 -2.83 -16.21
CA LEU A 187 -3.48 -1.39 -16.27
C LEU A 187 -4.93 -1.05 -16.64
N CYS A 188 -5.51 -0.13 -15.89
CA CYS A 188 -6.88 0.30 -16.08
C CYS A 188 -7.04 1.78 -15.68
N THR A 189 -8.28 2.20 -15.55
CA THR A 189 -8.63 3.56 -15.11
C THR A 189 -9.61 3.54 -13.96
N THR A 190 -9.88 4.70 -13.38
CA THR A 190 -10.88 4.86 -12.33
C THR A 190 -12.19 5.36 -12.94
N ALA A 191 -13.30 4.65 -12.76
CA ALA A 191 -14.63 5.23 -12.91
C ALA A 191 -14.91 6.23 -11.77
N LYS A 192 -14.40 5.89 -10.58
CA LYS A 192 -14.39 6.77 -9.40
C LYS A 192 -13.09 6.59 -8.65
N MET A 193 -12.58 7.68 -8.11
CA MET A 193 -11.54 7.67 -7.10
C MET A 193 -11.71 8.94 -6.27
N ARG A 194 -12.06 8.78 -5.00
CA ARG A 194 -12.25 9.90 -4.08
C ARG A 194 -11.73 9.54 -2.71
N LEU A 195 -11.03 10.48 -2.10
CA LEU A 195 -10.70 10.46 -0.68
C LEU A 195 -11.18 11.76 -0.05
N SER A 196 -11.83 11.69 1.10
CA SER A 196 -12.19 12.87 1.89
C SER A 196 -12.24 12.51 3.37
N GLY A 197 -11.35 13.10 4.15
CA GLY A 197 -11.31 12.91 5.60
C GLY A 197 -9.89 12.79 6.15
N GLN A 198 -9.76 12.87 7.47
CA GLN A 198 -8.50 12.67 8.19
C GLN A 198 -7.35 13.59 7.72
N GLY A 199 -7.64 14.76 7.15
CA GLY A 199 -6.63 15.71 6.67
C GLY A 199 -6.19 15.56 5.21
N LEU A 200 -6.82 14.65 4.45
CA LEU A 200 -6.63 14.53 3.00
C LEU A 200 -7.97 14.68 2.27
N ALA A 201 -7.94 15.29 1.09
CA ALA A 201 -9.12 15.42 0.23
C ALA A 201 -8.71 15.55 -1.25
N TYR A 202 -9.15 14.61 -2.09
CA TYR A 202 -8.90 14.62 -3.53
C TYR A 202 -9.89 13.73 -4.30
N GLU A 203 -10.04 13.99 -5.60
CA GLU A 203 -10.91 13.24 -6.49
C GLU A 203 -10.30 13.17 -7.90
N HIS A 204 -10.15 11.96 -8.44
CA HIS A 204 -9.43 11.69 -9.69
C HIS A 204 -10.10 10.59 -10.54
N PRO A 205 -11.34 10.79 -11.05
CA PRO A 205 -11.95 9.89 -12.02
C PRO A 205 -11.25 9.99 -13.38
N GLY A 206 -11.31 8.91 -14.16
CA GLY A 206 -10.70 8.78 -15.48
C GLY A 206 -9.17 8.70 -15.46
N LYS A 207 -8.57 8.60 -14.28
CA LYS A 207 -7.11 8.55 -14.08
C LYS A 207 -6.63 7.13 -13.86
N TYR A 208 -5.33 6.98 -13.66
CA TYR A 208 -4.67 5.71 -13.51
C TYR A 208 -5.31 4.81 -12.45
N GLY A 209 -5.53 3.56 -12.82
CA GLY A 209 -5.82 2.46 -11.93
C GLY A 209 -4.98 1.23 -12.28
N GLU A 210 -4.80 0.33 -11.32
CA GLU A 210 -4.24 -0.98 -11.54
C GLU A 210 -4.93 -2.05 -10.71
N TYR A 211 -4.94 -3.26 -11.26
CA TYR A 211 -5.30 -4.48 -10.56
C TYR A 211 -4.12 -5.45 -10.61
N SER A 212 -3.68 -5.95 -9.46
CA SER A 212 -2.49 -6.81 -9.39
C SER A 212 -2.61 -7.89 -8.34
N PRO A 213 -2.10 -9.11 -8.60
CA PRO A 213 -1.73 -10.00 -7.53
C PRO A 213 -0.51 -9.45 -6.78
N PHE A 214 -0.40 -9.76 -5.49
CA PHE A 214 0.81 -9.51 -4.71
C PHE A 214 1.20 -10.71 -3.86
N GLU A 215 2.50 -10.81 -3.59
CA GLU A 215 3.08 -11.71 -2.60
C GLU A 215 4.28 -11.04 -1.93
N TYR A 216 4.19 -10.80 -0.62
CA TYR A 216 5.26 -10.19 0.17
C TYR A 216 5.65 -11.12 1.30
N LYS A 217 6.95 -11.28 1.55
CA LYS A 217 7.47 -12.12 2.63
C LYS A 217 8.73 -11.51 3.23
N SER A 218 8.90 -11.69 4.53
CA SER A 218 10.18 -11.42 5.19
C SER A 218 11.27 -12.32 4.57
N ALA A 219 12.49 -11.77 4.45
CA ALA A 219 13.66 -12.52 4.01
C ALA A 219 14.08 -13.61 5.00
#